data_AF-A0A2K3D9F7-F1
#
_entry.id   AF-A0A2K3D9F7-F1
#
_cell.length_a   1.000
_cell.length_b   1.000
_cell.length_c   1.000
_cell.angle_alpha   90.00
_cell.angle_beta   90.00
_cell.angle_gamma   90.00
#
_symmetry.space_group_name_H-M   'P 1'
#
loop_
_entity.id
_entity.type
_entity.pdbx_description
1 polymer ?
#
loop_
_entity_poly.entity_id
_entity_poly.type
_entity_poly.pdbx_seq_one_letter_code
_entity_poly.pdbx_strand_id
1 'polypeptide(L)'
;MRLSEQTQLEQSPEIDVFEAEAVEGGRVQEFAYKGEALELGASMFWQHNRYVKTAAESLGLTLKAHRGGSSSSSSSGSSHDRAGTVGEPLSESASAAGSVGEDEGREGGGDGGQGGGGSTGEAAIRRRQSPGAGGEGGGLSLWDGQRLVLNMSGSWWEVARAAVRYGSAALSYRWRVAAAFRRFQRVYDLQAAGVSWHTPGAMLQQLGLFNETQWSSRDYMQAHLLRPAAWWLWGGRAFIEEAAAAVGRCNYNQRTDQLNALAGLVSYGPAAYGSVWAIQGGNRQLVSGLLAASGARVLRRGRVRVARRHAGTGLWWLEVESEGEGQTAVYGPYQAVVLAAPLVGSGLAIEEWAEADEAAAAFDSGGGAGGAAGAAAVESSSGGGHEHVGDVNLVSAAVGEGEGEGEGASAHVRVMTRRRLLFSDSASSHDAAAEQSADSSTGSGTGSSTSTSRAPSGDGVDGTAAALQRPYQVTITTFVAAGRLRAAFFNASALPPGLSAVLVTDSAQVPFTAVAARRLEGPDGGEEGEGELVYKLFSSEPLAPELLGQLFEEAGPGRPPRVLVSKRWYAYPRFAPPERFPPFLLAPGLVYGNALEGAASAMEMAAVAAANSALLVAAHLQALEQQQQ
;
A
#
# COMPACT_ATOMS: atom_id res chain seq x y z
N MET A 1 15.12 4.81 12.49
CA MET A 1 15.82 6.10 12.70
C MET A 1 14.81 7.04 13.33
N ARG A 2 15.09 7.61 14.50
CA ARG A 2 14.16 8.56 15.13
C ARG A 2 14.44 9.97 14.62
N LEU A 3 13.37 10.75 14.40
CA LEU A 3 13.49 12.13 13.89
C LEU A 3 14.44 12.98 14.74
N SER A 4 14.31 12.86 16.07
CA SER A 4 15.12 13.57 17.06
C SER A 4 16.63 13.33 16.91
N GLU A 5 17.03 12.15 16.41
CA GLU A 5 18.44 11.80 16.18
C GLU A 5 19.01 12.44 14.91
N GLN A 6 18.17 12.71 13.90
CA GLN A 6 18.59 13.31 12.64
C GLN A 6 18.50 14.83 12.61
N THR A 7 17.51 15.39 13.31
CA THR A 7 17.11 16.78 13.11
C THR A 7 17.39 17.65 14.33
N GLN A 8 18.24 17.22 15.26
CA GLN A 8 18.68 18.04 16.42
C GLN A 8 17.54 18.79 17.13
N LEU A 9 16.32 18.23 17.16
CA LEU A 9 15.19 18.87 17.82
C LEU A 9 15.47 18.86 19.32
N GLU A 10 15.33 20.01 19.98
CA GLU A 10 15.65 20.14 21.41
C GLU A 10 14.77 19.23 22.29
N GLN A 11 13.54 18.96 21.83
CA GLN A 11 12.58 18.09 22.52
C GLN A 11 11.85 17.19 21.52
N SER A 12 11.59 15.95 21.92
CA SER A 12 10.72 15.03 21.15
C SER A 12 9.30 15.63 21.04
N PRO A 13 8.67 15.62 19.86
CA PRO A 13 7.32 16.12 19.71
C PRO A 13 6.30 15.20 20.39
N GLU A 14 5.23 15.74 20.98
CA GLU A 14 4.04 14.95 21.30
C GLU A 14 3.30 14.65 19.99
N ILE A 15 2.71 13.45 19.86
CA ILE A 15 2.04 13.02 18.63
C ILE A 15 0.63 12.57 18.99
N ASP A 16 -0.37 13.14 18.32
CA ASP A 16 -1.74 12.65 18.31
C ASP A 16 -2.01 11.99 16.94
N VAL A 17 -2.57 10.78 16.94
CA VAL A 17 -2.96 10.08 15.71
C VAL A 17 -4.47 9.90 15.72
N PHE A 18 -5.13 10.30 14.64
CA PHE A 18 -6.57 10.22 14.49
C PHE A 18 -6.89 9.20 13.40
N GLU A 19 -7.45 8.08 13.81
CA GLU A 19 -7.82 6.97 12.95
C GLU A 19 -9.34 6.97 12.83
N ALA A 20 -9.84 7.12 11.60
CA ALA A 20 -11.28 7.14 11.35
C ALA A 20 -11.92 5.77 11.63
N GLU A 21 -11.17 4.69 11.48
CA GLU A 21 -11.65 3.32 11.69
C GLU A 21 -11.46 2.83 13.13
N ALA A 22 -12.05 1.68 13.44
CA ALA A 22 -11.85 1.00 14.72
C ALA A 22 -10.49 0.29 14.83
N VAL A 23 -9.78 0.10 13.71
CA VAL A 23 -8.52 -0.66 13.64
C VAL A 23 -7.52 0.11 12.78
N GLU A 24 -6.29 0.23 13.27
CA GLU A 24 -5.20 0.84 12.54
C GLU A 24 -4.73 0.00 11.34
N GLY A 25 -3.95 0.64 10.45
CA GLY A 25 -3.21 -0.04 9.39
C GLY A 25 -3.69 0.25 7.99
N GLY A 26 -4.77 1.02 7.82
CA GLY A 26 -5.25 1.45 6.51
C GLY A 26 -5.38 0.30 5.50
N ARG A 27 -4.54 0.30 4.45
CA ARG A 27 -4.51 -0.74 3.41
C ARG A 27 -3.72 -2.01 3.78
N VAL A 28 -3.28 -2.16 5.02
CA VAL A 28 -2.53 -3.34 5.55
C VAL A 28 -3.42 -4.15 6.51
N GLN A 29 -4.74 -4.18 6.25
CA GLN A 29 -5.65 -5.00 7.06
C GLN A 29 -5.56 -6.47 6.68
N GLU A 30 -5.88 -7.29 7.67
CA GLU A 30 -5.97 -8.73 7.62
C GLU A 30 -7.30 -9.17 8.21
N PHE A 31 -7.70 -10.42 7.97
CA PHE A 31 -8.77 -11.06 8.71
C PHE A 31 -8.33 -12.44 9.19
N ALA A 32 -8.80 -12.84 10.36
CA ALA A 32 -8.50 -14.16 10.91
C ALA A 32 -9.46 -15.21 10.35
N TYR A 33 -8.92 -16.32 9.86
CA TYR A 33 -9.69 -17.48 9.42
C TYR A 33 -8.93 -18.76 9.72
N LYS A 34 -9.58 -19.69 10.43
CA LYS A 34 -8.98 -20.99 10.84
C LYS A 34 -7.61 -20.86 11.52
N GLY A 35 -7.47 -19.88 12.41
CA GLY A 35 -6.23 -19.67 13.15
C GLY A 35 -5.11 -18.96 12.37
N GLU A 36 -5.35 -18.59 11.11
CA GLU A 36 -4.41 -17.85 10.29
C GLU A 36 -4.87 -16.41 10.03
N ALA A 37 -3.92 -15.47 10.01
CA ALA A 37 -4.14 -14.12 9.50
C ALA A 37 -4.00 -14.10 7.97
N LEU A 38 -5.05 -13.70 7.28
CA LEU A 38 -5.09 -13.59 5.82
C LEU A 38 -5.12 -12.12 5.40
N GLU A 39 -4.11 -11.70 4.63
CA GLU A 39 -3.93 -10.32 4.18
C GLU A 39 -5.05 -9.90 3.20
N LEU A 40 -5.85 -8.90 3.56
CA LEU A 40 -6.88 -8.31 2.70
C LEU A 40 -6.28 -7.29 1.72
N GLY A 41 -5.21 -6.61 2.13
CA GLY A 41 -4.55 -5.59 1.32
C GLY A 41 -3.10 -5.96 1.02
N ALA A 42 -2.19 -5.06 1.40
CA ALA A 42 -0.77 -5.15 1.10
C ALA A 42 -0.12 -6.40 1.73
N SER A 43 0.21 -7.38 0.89
CA SER A 43 0.63 -8.71 1.34
C SER A 43 2.14 -8.97 1.27
N MET A 44 2.91 -8.10 0.60
CA MET A 44 4.33 -8.33 0.32
C MET A 44 5.13 -7.03 0.32
N PHE A 45 6.31 -7.11 0.92
CA PHE A 45 7.33 -6.07 0.95
C PHE A 45 8.44 -6.37 -0.04
N TRP A 46 8.97 -5.31 -0.64
CA TRP A 46 10.16 -5.41 -1.47
C TRP A 46 11.41 -5.66 -0.62
N GLN A 47 12.32 -6.53 -1.09
CA GLN A 47 13.53 -6.91 -0.35
C GLN A 47 14.48 -5.76 0.01
N HIS A 48 14.48 -4.68 -0.78
CA HIS A 48 15.38 -3.53 -0.56
C HIS A 48 14.66 -2.35 0.10
N ASN A 49 13.43 -2.55 0.60
CA ASN A 49 12.75 -1.54 1.40
C ASN A 49 13.51 -1.29 2.70
N ARG A 50 14.40 -0.29 2.73
CA ARG A 50 15.24 -0.03 3.90
C ARG A 50 14.40 0.40 5.10
N TYR A 51 13.39 1.24 4.89
CA TYR A 51 12.57 1.77 5.99
C TYR A 51 11.74 0.70 6.68
N VAL A 52 10.96 -0.08 5.92
CA VAL A 52 10.11 -1.14 6.45
C VAL A 52 10.95 -2.27 7.03
N LYS A 53 12.05 -2.65 6.37
CA LYS A 53 12.95 -3.68 6.90
C LYS A 53 13.55 -3.27 8.23
N THR A 54 14.14 -2.08 8.32
CA THR A 54 14.71 -1.58 9.58
C THR A 54 13.65 -1.40 10.66
N ALA A 55 12.44 -0.96 10.31
CA ALA A 55 11.32 -0.87 11.26
C ALA A 55 10.93 -2.25 11.81
N ALA A 56 10.73 -3.24 10.94
CA ALA A 56 10.38 -4.60 11.34
C ALA A 56 11.47 -5.24 12.21
N GLU A 57 12.75 -5.09 11.85
CA GLU A 57 13.89 -5.56 12.62
C GLU A 57 13.96 -4.88 13.99
N SER A 58 13.74 -3.56 14.07
CA SER A 58 13.74 -2.82 15.34
C SER A 58 12.62 -3.20 16.30
N LEU A 59 11.52 -3.74 15.77
CA LEU A 59 10.38 -4.25 16.53
C LEU A 59 10.52 -5.74 16.86
N GLY A 60 11.60 -6.40 16.44
CA GLY A 60 11.81 -7.83 16.65
C GLY A 60 10.84 -8.71 15.87
N LEU A 61 10.28 -8.23 14.76
CA LEU A 61 9.32 -8.98 13.95
C LEU A 61 10.03 -10.02 13.07
N THR A 62 9.49 -11.23 13.01
CA THR A 62 10.03 -12.31 12.18
C THR A 62 9.63 -12.15 10.72
N LEU A 63 10.60 -12.17 9.82
CA LEU A 63 10.38 -12.02 8.38
C LEU A 63 10.21 -13.38 7.70
N LYS A 64 9.10 -13.58 6.99
CA LYS A 64 8.85 -14.74 6.11
C LYS A 64 9.23 -14.37 4.68
N ALA A 65 10.22 -15.04 4.11
CA ALA A 65 10.55 -14.89 2.69
C ALA A 65 9.45 -15.51 1.80
N HIS A 66 9.12 -14.85 0.70
CA HIS A 66 8.34 -15.42 -0.39
C HIS A 66 9.31 -15.68 -1.54
N ARG A 67 9.73 -16.94 -1.73
CA ARG A 67 10.61 -17.30 -2.84
C ARG A 67 9.80 -17.29 -4.14
N GLY A 68 9.97 -16.26 -4.97
CA GLY A 68 9.60 -16.34 -6.38
C GLY A 68 10.44 -17.43 -7.05
N GLY A 69 9.79 -18.32 -7.79
CA GLY A 69 10.43 -19.51 -8.36
C GLY A 69 11.66 -19.17 -9.21
N SER A 70 12.84 -19.60 -8.75
CA SER A 70 13.91 -20.15 -9.58
C SER A 70 14.92 -20.89 -8.70
N SER A 71 15.15 -22.15 -9.06
CA SER A 71 16.21 -23.11 -8.69
C SER A 71 17.16 -22.80 -7.52
N SER A 72 17.11 -23.70 -6.54
CA SER A 72 18.17 -23.95 -5.55
C SER A 72 19.47 -24.42 -6.20
N SER A 73 20.57 -23.69 -5.99
CA SER A 73 21.89 -24.30 -5.88
C SER A 73 22.19 -24.47 -4.39
N SER A 74 22.21 -25.72 -3.93
CA SER A 74 22.65 -26.11 -2.59
C SER A 74 24.14 -25.81 -2.42
N SER A 75 24.49 -24.89 -1.53
CA SER A 75 25.82 -24.88 -0.90
C SER A 75 25.62 -25.17 0.58
N SER A 76 26.08 -26.35 1.00
CA SER A 76 26.25 -26.77 2.38
C SER A 76 27.16 -25.79 3.12
N GLY A 77 26.61 -25.03 4.07
CA GLY A 77 27.39 -24.23 5.00
C GLY A 77 27.87 -25.10 6.16
N SER A 78 29.16 -25.42 6.17
CA SER A 78 29.90 -25.75 7.38
C SER A 78 30.43 -24.45 7.97
N SER A 79 30.22 -24.30 9.28
CA SER A 79 30.65 -23.21 10.14
C SER A 79 32.17 -23.10 10.23
N HIS A 80 32.71 -21.88 10.14
CA HIS A 80 33.80 -21.40 11.01
C HIS A 80 33.94 -19.87 10.99
N ASP A 81 34.08 -19.31 12.20
CA ASP A 81 34.45 -17.94 12.53
C ASP A 81 35.82 -17.52 12.01
N ARG A 82 35.99 -16.27 11.55
CA ARG A 82 36.82 -15.21 12.19
C ARG A 82 36.94 -13.93 11.35
N ALA A 83 37.25 -12.85 12.08
CA ALA A 83 37.37 -11.44 11.73
C ALA A 83 38.40 -11.04 10.66
N GLY A 84 38.24 -9.81 10.11
CA GLY A 84 39.37 -8.95 9.69
C GLY A 84 39.25 -8.21 8.35
N THR A 85 38.95 -6.90 8.41
CA THR A 85 39.56 -5.77 7.68
C THR A 85 39.88 -5.79 6.16
N VAL A 86 39.34 -4.76 5.48
CA VAL A 86 39.93 -3.84 4.47
C VAL A 86 40.49 -4.41 3.14
N GLY A 87 40.01 -3.87 2.01
CA GLY A 87 40.77 -3.88 0.74
C GLY A 87 39.91 -3.87 -0.53
N GLU A 88 39.91 -2.74 -1.22
CA GLU A 88 39.36 -2.45 -2.56
C GLU A 88 40.19 -3.14 -3.70
N PRO A 89 39.85 -2.99 -5.00
CA PRO A 89 39.50 -4.07 -5.93
C PRO A 89 40.56 -4.31 -7.01
N LEU A 90 40.21 -5.12 -8.04
CA LEU A 90 40.79 -5.34 -9.40
C LEU A 90 40.63 -6.85 -9.72
N SER A 91 40.56 -7.40 -10.92
CA SER A 91 40.32 -6.99 -12.31
C SER A 91 40.35 -8.30 -13.13
N GLU A 92 39.64 -8.30 -14.26
CA GLU A 92 39.96 -9.04 -15.51
C GLU A 92 39.99 -10.60 -15.59
N SER A 93 39.16 -11.11 -16.52
CA SER A 93 39.49 -12.10 -17.57
C SER A 93 39.83 -13.55 -17.12
N ALA A 94 39.75 -14.61 -17.92
CA ALA A 94 39.03 -15.06 -19.11
C ALA A 94 39.53 -16.50 -19.34
N SER A 95 38.72 -17.36 -19.98
CA SER A 95 39.12 -18.63 -20.65
C SER A 95 39.63 -19.77 -19.75
N ALA A 96 39.62 -21.05 -20.09
CA ALA A 96 38.90 -21.92 -21.03
C ALA A 96 39.35 -23.37 -20.73
N ALA A 97 38.51 -24.34 -21.10
CA ALA A 97 38.85 -25.70 -21.54
C ALA A 97 39.63 -26.68 -20.61
N GLY A 98 38.95 -27.77 -20.25
CA GLY A 98 39.26 -29.12 -20.73
C GLY A 98 40.47 -29.85 -20.15
N SER A 99 40.23 -31.00 -19.52
CA SER A 99 40.87 -32.26 -19.94
C SER A 99 40.26 -33.46 -19.22
N VAL A 100 40.17 -34.53 -20.00
CA VAL A 100 39.85 -35.91 -19.63
C VAL A 100 41.08 -36.54 -18.97
N GLY A 101 40.84 -37.44 -18.04
CA GLY A 101 41.86 -38.35 -17.49
C GLY A 101 41.18 -39.58 -16.91
N GLU A 102 41.13 -40.64 -17.70
CA GLU A 102 40.94 -42.02 -17.24
C GLU A 102 42.17 -42.43 -16.41
N ASP A 103 41.97 -43.20 -15.33
CA ASP A 103 42.97 -44.18 -14.92
C ASP A 103 42.32 -45.37 -14.22
N GLU A 104 42.87 -46.54 -14.52
CA GLU A 104 42.39 -47.88 -14.21
C GLU A 104 42.90 -48.40 -12.86
N GLY A 105 42.18 -49.41 -12.33
CA GLY A 105 42.79 -50.57 -11.69
C GLY A 105 43.16 -50.48 -10.19
N ARG A 106 42.56 -51.35 -9.37
CA ARG A 106 43.11 -52.70 -9.09
C ARG A 106 42.55 -53.35 -7.80
N GLU A 107 42.00 -54.55 -8.01
CA GLU A 107 41.97 -55.84 -7.25
C GLU A 107 41.99 -55.96 -5.70
N GLY A 108 41.19 -56.94 -5.23
CA GLY A 108 41.37 -57.75 -4.01
C GLY A 108 40.02 -58.17 -3.40
N GLY A 109 39.41 -59.32 -3.71
CA GLY A 109 39.57 -60.64 -3.03
C GLY A 109 38.68 -60.73 -1.77
N GLY A 110 37.86 -61.72 -1.44
CA GLY A 110 37.50 -63.06 -1.92
C GLY A 110 36.79 -63.80 -0.75
N ASP A 111 35.96 -64.81 -1.06
CA ASP A 111 35.33 -65.83 -0.16
C ASP A 111 34.12 -65.40 0.71
N GLY A 112 33.02 -66.15 0.90
CA GLY A 112 32.62 -67.51 0.55
C GLY A 112 31.66 -68.05 1.65
N GLY A 113 30.46 -68.55 1.32
CA GLY A 113 29.56 -69.21 2.30
C GLY A 113 28.11 -69.42 1.86
N GLN A 114 27.72 -70.68 1.65
CA GLN A 114 26.39 -71.17 1.20
C GLN A 114 25.52 -71.74 2.33
N GLY A 115 24.19 -71.72 2.10
CA GLY A 115 23.18 -72.67 2.62
C GLY A 115 22.25 -72.07 3.69
N GLY A 116 20.92 -72.21 3.69
CA GLY A 116 19.94 -72.87 2.81
C GLY A 116 18.57 -72.91 3.52
N GLY A 117 17.46 -72.81 2.76
CA GLY A 117 16.16 -73.44 3.06
C GLY A 117 15.06 -72.64 3.81
N GLY A 118 13.92 -72.40 3.12
CA GLY A 118 12.58 -72.67 3.69
C GLY A 118 11.56 -71.51 3.85
N SER A 119 10.70 -71.34 2.83
CA SER A 119 9.25 -70.95 2.84
C SER A 119 8.75 -69.83 3.80
N THR A 120 8.10 -68.76 3.35
CA THR A 120 6.72 -68.73 2.83
C THR A 120 6.34 -67.30 2.38
N GLY A 121 5.58 -67.17 1.28
CA GLY A 121 4.59 -66.09 1.08
C GLY A 121 5.06 -64.69 0.65
N GLU A 122 5.47 -64.53 -0.62
CA GLU A 122 5.65 -63.20 -1.23
C GLU A 122 4.56 -62.95 -2.29
N ALA A 123 3.62 -62.04 -1.97
CA ALA A 123 2.76 -61.37 -2.94
C ALA A 123 2.59 -59.90 -2.52
N ALA A 124 3.70 -59.17 -2.43
CA ALA A 124 3.70 -57.73 -2.27
C ALA A 124 3.61 -57.08 -3.66
N ILE A 125 2.38 -56.72 -4.05
CA ILE A 125 2.11 -55.80 -5.16
C ILE A 125 2.87 -54.50 -4.87
N ARG A 126 3.98 -54.27 -5.58
CA ARG A 126 4.64 -52.95 -5.64
C ARG A 126 3.66 -51.96 -6.28
N ARG A 127 2.81 -51.32 -5.46
CA ARG A 127 2.17 -50.06 -5.83
C ARG A 127 3.29 -49.04 -6.02
N ARG A 128 3.39 -48.49 -7.24
CA ARG A 128 4.10 -47.24 -7.49
C ARG A 128 3.62 -46.22 -6.45
N GLN A 129 4.48 -45.89 -5.50
CA GLN A 129 4.35 -44.66 -4.73
C GLN A 129 4.59 -43.52 -5.74
N SER A 130 3.52 -42.82 -6.09
CA SER A 130 3.63 -41.50 -6.71
C SER A 130 4.28 -40.57 -5.68
N PRO A 131 5.36 -39.85 -6.00
CA PRO A 131 5.99 -38.98 -5.04
C PRO A 131 5.10 -37.76 -4.77
N GLY A 132 4.53 -37.75 -3.56
CA GLY A 132 4.64 -36.66 -2.59
C GLY A 132 4.39 -35.24 -3.09
N ALA A 133 3.22 -34.72 -2.72
CA ALA A 133 2.97 -33.30 -2.54
C ALA A 133 3.98 -32.71 -1.52
N GLY A 134 4.67 -31.65 -1.92
CA GLY A 134 5.57 -30.90 -1.03
C GLY A 134 6.22 -29.73 -1.77
N GLY A 135 5.89 -28.50 -1.35
CA GLY A 135 6.58 -27.28 -1.77
C GLY A 135 5.64 -26.10 -2.06
N GLU A 136 5.58 -25.13 -1.15
CA GLU A 136 5.09 -23.78 -1.40
C GLU A 136 5.84 -23.18 -2.61
N GLY A 137 5.20 -23.23 -3.78
CA GLY A 137 5.75 -22.79 -5.06
C GLY A 137 4.81 -23.17 -6.21
N GLY A 138 3.54 -22.77 -6.13
CA GLY A 138 2.56 -23.07 -7.17
C GLY A 138 2.78 -22.24 -8.44
N GLY A 139 2.38 -22.78 -9.59
CA GLY A 139 2.52 -22.16 -10.90
C GLY A 139 1.54 -21.00 -11.11
N LEU A 140 2.07 -19.90 -11.64
CA LEU A 140 1.33 -18.71 -12.04
C LEU A 140 0.97 -18.78 -13.53
N SER A 141 -0.32 -18.74 -13.88
CA SER A 141 -0.75 -18.66 -15.29
C SER A 141 -1.21 -17.26 -15.69
N LEU A 142 -1.07 -16.94 -16.98
CA LEU A 142 -1.70 -15.77 -17.60
C LEU A 142 -2.92 -16.20 -18.41
N TRP A 143 -4.02 -15.46 -18.33
CA TRP A 143 -5.25 -15.71 -19.08
C TRP A 143 -5.68 -14.47 -19.86
N ASP A 144 -5.92 -14.64 -21.16
CA ASP A 144 -6.28 -13.55 -22.08
C ASP A 144 -7.78 -13.35 -22.27
N GLY A 145 -8.60 -14.13 -21.55
CA GLY A 145 -10.05 -14.19 -21.71
C GLY A 145 -10.50 -15.33 -22.64
N GLN A 146 -9.58 -15.89 -23.43
CA GLN A 146 -9.86 -16.96 -24.37
C GLN A 146 -9.08 -18.23 -24.08
N ARG A 147 -7.85 -18.13 -23.55
CA ARG A 147 -6.98 -19.27 -23.26
C ARG A 147 -5.97 -18.95 -22.17
N LEU A 148 -5.45 -20.00 -21.53
CA LEU A 148 -4.28 -19.90 -20.68
C LEU A 148 -3.03 -19.77 -21.57
N VAL A 149 -2.41 -18.60 -21.54
CA VAL A 149 -1.35 -18.19 -22.48
C VAL A 149 0.00 -18.77 -22.10
N LEU A 150 0.29 -18.80 -20.80
CA LEU A 150 1.55 -19.29 -20.24
C LEU A 150 1.28 -19.79 -18.82
N ASN A 151 2.00 -20.83 -18.39
CA ASN A 151 2.04 -21.27 -17.00
C ASN A 151 3.48 -21.26 -16.49
N MET A 152 3.77 -20.40 -15.52
CA MET A 152 5.09 -20.24 -14.92
C MET A 152 5.24 -21.15 -13.68
N SER A 153 5.07 -22.46 -13.86
CA SER A 153 5.28 -23.49 -12.80
C SER A 153 6.75 -23.76 -12.47
N GLY A 154 7.70 -23.04 -13.08
CA GLY A 154 9.13 -23.28 -12.93
C GLY A 154 9.66 -24.48 -13.73
N SER A 155 8.80 -25.18 -14.49
CA SER A 155 9.24 -26.17 -15.48
C SER A 155 10.15 -25.52 -16.52
N TRP A 156 11.31 -26.14 -16.78
CA TRP A 156 12.28 -25.65 -17.76
C TRP A 156 11.66 -25.46 -19.15
N TRP A 157 10.66 -26.28 -19.50
CA TRP A 157 9.93 -26.17 -20.76
C TRP A 157 9.08 -24.90 -20.83
N GLU A 158 8.39 -24.56 -19.75
CA GLU A 158 7.60 -23.32 -19.69
C GLU A 158 8.49 -22.08 -19.65
N VAL A 159 9.66 -22.18 -19.01
CA VAL A 159 10.70 -21.14 -19.07
C VAL A 159 11.20 -20.95 -20.51
N ALA A 160 11.50 -22.04 -21.23
CA ALA A 160 11.92 -21.98 -22.62
C ALA A 160 10.82 -21.39 -23.52
N ARG A 161 9.56 -21.81 -23.32
CA ARG A 161 8.40 -21.25 -24.04
C ARG A 161 8.24 -19.76 -23.78
N ALA A 162 8.37 -19.32 -22.52
CA ALA A 162 8.34 -17.91 -22.15
C ALA A 162 9.49 -17.12 -22.81
N ALA A 163 10.71 -17.69 -22.83
CA ALA A 163 11.87 -17.08 -23.45
C ALA A 163 11.70 -16.95 -24.98
N VAL A 164 11.14 -17.94 -25.65
CA VAL A 164 10.82 -17.86 -27.09
C VAL A 164 9.71 -16.83 -27.36
N ARG A 165 8.69 -16.79 -26.50
CA ARG A 165 7.50 -15.94 -26.71
C ARG A 165 7.75 -14.46 -26.45
N TYR A 166 8.36 -14.14 -25.31
CA TYR A 166 8.60 -12.76 -24.88
C TYR A 166 9.99 -12.25 -25.23
N GLY A 167 10.91 -13.18 -25.46
CA GLY A 167 12.18 -12.86 -26.05
C GLY A 167 13.07 -11.94 -25.23
N SER A 168 14.00 -11.33 -25.93
CA SER A 168 14.90 -10.29 -25.42
C SER A 168 14.18 -9.01 -25.00
N ALA A 169 12.93 -8.76 -25.44
CA ALA A 169 12.15 -7.62 -24.97
C ALA A 169 11.86 -7.70 -23.46
N ALA A 170 11.53 -8.89 -22.95
CA ALA A 170 11.38 -9.10 -21.51
C ALA A 170 12.68 -8.83 -20.75
N LEU A 171 13.83 -9.26 -21.30
CA LEU A 171 15.15 -8.97 -20.71
C LEU A 171 15.47 -7.47 -20.73
N SER A 172 15.21 -6.79 -21.85
CA SER A 172 15.40 -5.34 -21.94
C SER A 172 14.53 -4.59 -20.94
N TYR A 173 13.27 -5.01 -20.75
CA TYR A 173 12.39 -4.41 -19.76
C TYR A 173 12.89 -4.67 -18.33
N ARG A 174 13.35 -5.88 -18.01
CA ARG A 174 14.00 -6.19 -16.71
C ARG A 174 15.18 -5.25 -16.43
N TRP A 175 16.04 -4.98 -17.41
CA TRP A 175 17.14 -4.01 -17.24
C TRP A 175 16.67 -2.58 -16.99
N ARG A 176 15.55 -2.17 -17.58
CA ARG A 176 14.94 -0.86 -17.34
C ARG A 176 14.36 -0.75 -15.93
N VAL A 177 13.70 -1.80 -15.45
CA VAL A 177 13.28 -1.89 -14.06
C VAL A 177 14.52 -1.79 -13.14
N ALA A 178 15.63 -2.45 -13.49
CA ALA A 178 16.88 -2.38 -12.71
C ALA A 178 17.42 -0.95 -12.63
N ALA A 179 17.43 -0.26 -13.77
CA ALA A 179 17.91 1.11 -13.86
C ALA A 179 17.02 2.06 -13.04
N ALA A 180 15.70 1.93 -13.13
CA ALA A 180 14.76 2.73 -12.35
C ALA A 180 14.94 2.48 -10.84
N PHE A 181 15.10 1.22 -10.42
CA PHE A 181 15.29 0.87 -9.01
C PHE A 181 16.61 1.38 -8.45
N ARG A 182 17.72 1.25 -9.19
CA ARG A 182 19.00 1.84 -8.78
C ARG A 182 18.91 3.34 -8.58
N ARG A 183 18.18 4.05 -9.45
CA ARG A 183 17.94 5.48 -9.33
C ARG A 183 17.07 5.81 -8.12
N PHE A 184 16.01 5.04 -7.90
CA PHE A 184 15.08 5.21 -6.78
C PHE A 184 15.77 5.02 -5.43
N GLN A 185 16.62 3.99 -5.28
CA GLN A 185 17.31 3.68 -4.02
C GLN A 185 18.16 4.83 -3.46
N ARG A 186 18.59 5.79 -4.30
CA ARG A 186 19.29 7.01 -3.85
C ARG A 186 18.44 7.86 -2.90
N VAL A 187 17.11 7.70 -2.91
CA VAL A 187 16.21 8.43 -2.03
C VAL A 187 16.52 8.20 -0.55
N TYR A 188 16.90 6.97 -0.17
CA TYR A 188 17.22 6.66 1.23
C TYR A 188 18.46 7.42 1.69
N ASP A 189 19.50 7.50 0.86
CA ASP A 189 20.75 8.18 1.22
C ASP A 189 20.54 9.69 1.28
N LEU A 190 19.72 10.24 0.38
CA LEU A 190 19.33 11.65 0.38
C LEU A 190 18.52 12.02 1.62
N GLN A 191 17.51 11.21 1.98
CA GLN A 191 16.70 11.43 3.19
C GLN A 191 17.50 11.19 4.47
N ALA A 192 18.45 10.24 4.46
CA ALA A 192 19.38 10.04 5.57
C ALA A 192 20.26 11.28 5.80
N ALA A 193 20.62 11.99 4.73
CA ALA A 193 21.33 13.28 4.76
C ALA A 193 20.43 14.50 5.05
N GLY A 194 19.15 14.28 5.39
CA GLY A 194 18.21 15.35 5.73
C GLY A 194 17.55 16.05 4.53
N VAL A 195 17.76 15.56 3.30
CA VAL A 195 17.11 16.12 2.11
C VAL A 195 15.62 15.79 2.13
N SER A 196 14.80 16.83 2.00
CA SER A 196 13.35 16.73 1.84
C SER A 196 12.88 17.57 0.65
N TRP A 197 11.69 17.26 0.15
CA TRP A 197 11.11 17.89 -1.03
C TRP A 197 9.70 18.40 -0.75
N HIS A 198 9.38 19.58 -1.27
CA HIS A 198 8.03 20.14 -1.19
C HIS A 198 7.07 19.52 -2.20
N THR A 199 7.57 18.91 -3.29
CA THR A 199 6.73 18.24 -4.30
C THR A 199 7.31 16.89 -4.73
N PRO A 200 6.46 15.91 -5.08
CA PRO A 200 6.92 14.66 -5.70
C PRO A 200 7.67 14.89 -7.01
N GLY A 201 7.27 15.90 -7.79
CA GLY A 201 7.94 16.26 -9.04
C GLY A 201 9.43 16.59 -8.83
N ALA A 202 9.74 17.43 -7.84
CA ALA A 202 11.13 17.79 -7.51
C ALA A 202 11.94 16.58 -7.05
N MET A 203 11.37 15.73 -6.19
CA MET A 203 11.99 14.47 -5.75
C MET A 203 12.32 13.58 -6.95
N LEU A 204 11.34 13.33 -7.83
CA LEU A 204 11.51 12.46 -8.98
C LEU A 204 12.47 13.03 -10.02
N GLN A 205 12.54 14.36 -10.18
CA GLN A 205 13.52 15.02 -11.05
C GLN A 205 14.95 14.79 -10.53
N GLN A 206 15.19 14.98 -9.24
CA GLN A 206 16.50 14.72 -8.62
C GLN A 206 16.89 13.23 -8.70
N LEU A 207 15.91 12.34 -8.55
CA LEU A 207 16.11 10.90 -8.72
C LEU A 207 16.26 10.48 -10.20
N GLY A 208 15.97 11.34 -11.17
CA GLY A 208 16.01 11.01 -12.60
C GLY A 208 14.95 9.98 -13.00
N LEU A 209 13.76 10.10 -12.42
CA LEU A 209 12.58 9.24 -12.61
C LEU A 209 11.33 10.01 -13.07
N PHE A 210 11.41 11.35 -13.15
CA PHE A 210 10.28 12.19 -13.51
C PHE A 210 9.80 11.92 -14.94
N ASN A 211 10.70 11.67 -15.89
CA ASN A 211 10.30 11.46 -17.28
C ASN A 211 9.46 10.19 -17.47
N GLU A 212 9.74 9.13 -16.71
CA GLU A 212 8.97 7.89 -16.72
C GLU A 212 7.53 8.08 -16.22
N THR A 213 7.25 9.10 -15.40
CA THR A 213 5.86 9.40 -15.01
C THR A 213 5.10 10.16 -16.08
N GLN A 214 5.75 10.65 -17.13
CA GLN A 214 5.10 11.44 -18.18
C GLN A 214 4.54 10.60 -19.33
N TRP A 215 4.80 9.29 -19.33
CA TRP A 215 4.41 8.36 -20.37
C TRP A 215 3.42 7.35 -19.83
N SER A 216 2.47 6.89 -20.65
CA SER A 216 1.78 5.64 -20.34
C SER A 216 2.78 4.48 -20.34
N SER A 217 2.53 3.47 -19.51
CA SER A 217 3.35 2.27 -19.43
C SER A 217 3.40 1.56 -20.79
N ARG A 218 2.26 1.51 -21.50
CA ARG A 218 2.15 1.01 -22.86
C ARG A 218 3.04 1.78 -23.83
N ASP A 219 2.93 3.11 -23.90
CA ASP A 219 3.68 3.92 -24.87
C ASP A 219 5.19 3.87 -24.58
N TYR A 220 5.58 3.88 -23.30
CA TYR A 220 6.97 3.71 -22.89
C TYR A 220 7.53 2.36 -23.37
N MET A 221 6.79 1.27 -23.15
CA MET A 221 7.22 -0.05 -23.61
C MET A 221 7.24 -0.14 -25.14
N GLN A 222 6.26 0.43 -25.85
CA GLN A 222 6.27 0.45 -27.32
C GLN A 222 7.50 1.19 -27.86
N ALA A 223 7.79 2.38 -27.33
CA ALA A 223 8.92 3.22 -27.75
C ALA A 223 10.29 2.58 -27.48
N HIS A 224 10.36 1.64 -26.54
CA HIS A 224 11.61 1.03 -26.09
C HIS A 224 11.79 -0.44 -26.45
N LEU A 225 10.70 -1.19 -26.66
CA LEU A 225 10.73 -2.64 -26.90
C LEU A 225 10.32 -3.02 -28.33
N LEU A 226 9.70 -2.12 -29.10
CA LEU A 226 9.27 -2.37 -30.49
C LEU A 226 10.10 -1.58 -31.52
N ARG A 227 11.36 -1.27 -31.20
CA ARG A 227 12.22 -0.43 -32.03
C ARG A 227 12.63 -1.15 -33.33
N PRO A 228 12.23 -0.68 -34.52
CA PRO A 228 12.54 -1.36 -35.78
C PRO A 228 14.05 -1.51 -36.05
N ALA A 229 14.85 -0.53 -35.64
CA ALA A 229 16.30 -0.55 -35.80
C ALA A 229 17.02 -1.51 -34.82
N ALA A 230 16.34 -1.97 -33.77
CA ALA A 230 16.89 -2.88 -32.77
C ALA A 230 16.42 -4.31 -33.06
N TRP A 231 16.94 -4.90 -34.14
CA TRP A 231 16.58 -6.25 -34.60
C TRP A 231 16.69 -7.33 -33.51
N TRP A 232 17.51 -7.10 -32.48
CA TRP A 232 17.67 -8.00 -31.34
C TRP A 232 16.48 -7.99 -30.39
N LEU A 233 15.54 -7.02 -30.44
CA LEU A 233 14.36 -6.91 -29.57
C LEU A 233 13.13 -7.61 -30.18
N TRP A 234 13.07 -8.94 -30.06
CA TRP A 234 11.90 -9.72 -30.47
C TRP A 234 10.92 -9.96 -29.31
N GLY A 235 9.70 -10.41 -29.60
CA GLY A 235 8.71 -10.78 -28.57
C GLY A 235 8.07 -9.61 -27.81
N GLY A 236 8.43 -8.35 -28.13
CA GLY A 236 7.96 -7.18 -27.40
C GLY A 236 6.44 -7.00 -27.38
N ARG A 237 5.75 -7.29 -28.49
CA ARG A 237 4.28 -7.13 -28.54
C ARG A 237 3.58 -8.10 -27.61
N ALA A 238 3.92 -9.39 -27.68
CA ALA A 238 3.38 -10.41 -26.78
C ALA A 238 3.73 -10.10 -25.32
N PHE A 239 4.96 -9.65 -25.05
CA PHE A 239 5.35 -9.25 -23.69
C PHE A 239 4.47 -8.11 -23.13
N ILE A 240 4.22 -7.07 -23.93
CA ILE A 240 3.41 -5.91 -23.53
C ILE A 240 1.95 -6.33 -23.30
N GLU A 241 1.36 -7.03 -24.28
CA GLU A 241 -0.07 -7.36 -24.28
C GLU A 241 -0.43 -8.46 -23.28
N GLU A 242 0.52 -9.29 -22.87
CA GLU A 242 0.25 -10.48 -22.05
C GLU A 242 0.91 -10.37 -20.66
N ALA A 243 2.24 -10.38 -20.59
CA ALA A 243 2.95 -10.44 -19.32
C ALA A 243 2.89 -9.11 -18.56
N ALA A 244 3.27 -8.00 -19.19
CA ALA A 244 3.24 -6.68 -18.56
C ALA A 244 1.81 -6.23 -18.25
N ALA A 245 0.87 -6.47 -19.17
CA ALA A 245 -0.55 -6.20 -18.97
C ALA A 245 -1.12 -6.94 -17.76
N ALA A 246 -0.92 -8.26 -17.67
CA ALA A 246 -1.45 -9.05 -16.57
C ALA A 246 -0.86 -8.65 -15.20
N VAL A 247 0.44 -8.33 -15.14
CA VAL A 247 1.10 -7.88 -13.91
C VAL A 247 0.60 -6.49 -13.50
N GLY A 248 0.51 -5.55 -14.45
CA GLY A 248 -0.07 -4.22 -14.24
C GLY A 248 -1.49 -4.29 -13.70
N ARG A 249 -2.35 -5.05 -14.37
CA ARG A 249 -3.77 -5.22 -14.03
C ARG A 249 -3.96 -5.93 -12.69
N CYS A 250 -3.12 -6.93 -12.36
CA CYS A 250 -3.14 -7.58 -11.05
C CYS A 250 -2.80 -6.60 -9.91
N ASN A 251 -1.71 -5.83 -10.08
CA ASN A 251 -1.19 -5.00 -8.98
C ASN A 251 -1.93 -3.68 -8.80
N TYR A 252 -2.42 -3.07 -9.88
CA TYR A 252 -3.03 -1.74 -9.84
C TYR A 252 -4.51 -1.71 -10.22
N ASN A 253 -5.06 -2.83 -10.69
CA ASN A 253 -6.42 -2.90 -11.24
C ASN A 253 -6.67 -1.83 -12.33
N GLN A 254 -5.61 -1.50 -13.07
CA GLN A 254 -5.57 -0.50 -14.13
C GLN A 254 -4.76 -1.06 -15.29
N ARG A 255 -5.13 -0.66 -16.49
CA ARG A 255 -4.53 -1.16 -17.73
C ARG A 255 -3.20 -0.46 -18.02
N THR A 256 -2.40 -1.08 -18.90
CA THR A 256 -1.09 -0.54 -19.30
C THR A 256 -1.14 0.80 -20.02
N ASP A 257 -2.25 1.12 -20.68
CA ASP A 257 -2.51 2.42 -21.31
C ASP A 257 -2.95 3.51 -20.31
N GLN A 258 -3.35 3.13 -19.10
CA GLN A 258 -3.74 4.05 -18.03
C GLN A 258 -2.58 4.32 -17.04
N LEU A 259 -1.83 3.28 -16.68
CA LEU A 259 -0.68 3.40 -15.79
C LEU A 259 0.38 4.32 -16.39
N ASN A 260 1.02 5.16 -15.56
CA ASN A 260 2.27 5.78 -15.96
C ASN A 260 3.41 4.74 -16.02
N ALA A 261 4.48 5.02 -16.75
CA ALA A 261 5.54 4.04 -16.97
C ALA A 261 6.35 3.72 -15.70
N LEU A 262 6.52 4.66 -14.77
CA LEU A 262 7.16 4.39 -13.49
C LEU A 262 6.35 3.37 -12.66
N ALA A 263 5.02 3.54 -12.58
CA ALA A 263 4.12 2.58 -11.95
C ALA A 263 4.19 1.20 -12.63
N GLY A 264 4.28 1.17 -13.97
CA GLY A 264 4.50 -0.06 -14.74
C GLY A 264 5.83 -0.76 -14.42
N LEU A 265 6.92 -0.01 -14.26
CA LEU A 265 8.23 -0.53 -13.87
C LEU A 265 8.21 -1.08 -12.44
N VAL A 266 7.60 -0.35 -11.51
CA VAL A 266 7.42 -0.77 -10.11
C VAL A 266 6.58 -2.04 -10.04
N SER A 267 5.47 -2.10 -10.79
CA SER A 267 4.57 -3.27 -10.84
C SER A 267 5.31 -4.54 -11.25
N TYR A 268 6.23 -4.45 -12.21
CA TYR A 268 6.99 -5.60 -12.70
C TYR A 268 8.18 -5.98 -11.81
N GLY A 269 8.52 -5.17 -10.79
CA GLY A 269 9.63 -5.39 -9.87
C GLY A 269 9.72 -6.81 -9.28
N PRO A 270 8.65 -7.33 -8.67
CA PRO A 270 8.65 -8.69 -8.11
C PRO A 270 8.97 -9.77 -9.15
N ALA A 271 8.41 -9.67 -10.37
CA ALA A 271 8.69 -10.60 -11.45
C ALA A 271 10.13 -10.47 -11.99
N ALA A 272 10.72 -9.27 -11.90
CA ALA A 272 12.09 -9.03 -12.34
C ALA A 272 13.15 -9.60 -11.38
N TYR A 273 12.95 -9.51 -10.05
CA TYR A 273 13.98 -9.85 -9.06
C TYR A 273 13.64 -11.02 -8.13
N GLY A 274 12.40 -11.51 -8.12
CA GLY A 274 12.01 -12.79 -7.51
C GLY A 274 11.96 -12.84 -5.98
N SER A 275 12.40 -11.81 -5.27
CA SER A 275 12.44 -11.79 -3.80
C SER A 275 11.62 -10.66 -3.20
N VAL A 276 10.55 -11.09 -2.54
CA VAL A 276 9.69 -10.28 -1.68
C VAL A 276 9.55 -11.02 -0.35
N TRP A 277 9.15 -10.32 0.69
CA TRP A 277 8.98 -10.89 2.03
C TRP A 277 7.70 -10.36 2.67
N ALA A 278 7.24 -11.03 3.72
CA ALA A 278 6.11 -10.62 4.55
C ALA A 278 6.49 -10.79 6.02
N ILE A 279 5.67 -10.29 6.93
CA ILE A 279 5.86 -10.49 8.37
C ILE A 279 5.10 -11.75 8.78
N GLN A 280 5.79 -12.65 9.49
CA GLN A 280 5.14 -13.84 10.04
C GLN A 280 4.06 -13.42 11.05
N GLY A 281 2.85 -13.95 10.87
CA GLY A 281 1.69 -13.61 11.71
C GLY A 281 0.90 -12.39 11.22
N GLY A 282 1.32 -11.73 10.13
CA GLY A 282 0.58 -10.65 9.49
C GLY A 282 1.32 -9.32 9.44
N ASN A 283 1.17 -8.59 8.34
CA ASN A 283 1.87 -7.34 8.06
C ASN A 283 1.37 -6.18 8.93
N ARG A 284 0.16 -6.26 9.46
CA ARG A 284 -0.42 -5.22 10.34
C ARG A 284 0.40 -5.01 11.61
N GLN A 285 1.10 -6.05 12.08
CA GLN A 285 2.01 -5.98 13.23
C GLN A 285 3.05 -4.86 13.12
N LEU A 286 3.49 -4.53 11.88
CA LEU A 286 4.39 -3.41 11.65
C LEU A 286 3.77 -2.08 12.08
N VAL A 287 2.51 -1.84 11.70
CA VAL A 287 1.82 -0.59 12.00
C VAL A 287 1.50 -0.49 13.48
N SER A 288 0.93 -1.54 14.06
CA SER A 288 0.63 -1.58 15.50
C SER A 288 1.90 -1.40 16.34
N GLY A 289 3.01 -2.04 15.96
CA GLY A 289 4.29 -1.92 16.62
C GLY A 289 4.90 -0.51 16.50
N LEU A 290 4.83 0.11 15.31
CA LEU A 290 5.30 1.49 15.12
C LEU A 290 4.49 2.51 15.93
N LEU A 291 3.16 2.35 16.00
CA LEU A 291 2.30 3.21 16.83
C LEU A 291 2.59 3.04 18.32
N ALA A 292 2.81 1.79 18.79
CA ALA A 292 3.19 1.56 20.18
C ALA A 292 4.57 2.16 20.50
N ALA A 293 5.53 2.03 19.58
CA ALA A 293 6.90 2.55 19.76
C ALA A 293 7.01 4.07 19.63
N SER A 294 6.05 4.74 18.99
CA SER A 294 6.08 6.21 18.79
C SER A 294 5.69 6.99 20.05
N GLY A 295 5.00 6.35 21.00
CA GLY A 295 4.42 7.04 22.17
C GLY A 295 3.25 7.96 21.80
N ALA A 296 2.70 7.84 20.59
CA ALA A 296 1.59 8.67 20.14
C ALA A 296 0.29 8.35 20.91
N ARG A 297 -0.50 9.38 21.18
CA ARG A 297 -1.88 9.22 21.64
C ARG A 297 -2.77 8.93 20.45
N VAL A 298 -3.32 7.72 20.38
CA VAL A 298 -4.15 7.27 19.25
C VAL A 298 -5.63 7.41 19.60
N LEU A 299 -6.34 8.22 18.82
CA LEU A 299 -7.79 8.40 18.86
C LEU A 299 -8.40 7.63 17.68
N ARG A 300 -8.94 6.44 17.98
CA ARG A 300 -9.67 5.61 17.00
C ARG A 300 -11.11 6.08 16.89
N ARG A 301 -11.77 5.78 15.77
CA ARG A 301 -13.11 6.27 15.43
C ARG A 301 -13.23 7.80 15.46
N GLY A 302 -12.12 8.49 15.24
CA GLY A 302 -12.04 9.94 15.24
C GLY A 302 -11.78 10.44 13.83
N ARG A 303 -12.83 10.77 13.10
CA ARG A 303 -12.71 11.26 11.72
C ARG A 303 -12.46 12.76 11.72
N VAL A 304 -11.31 13.18 11.23
CA VAL A 304 -11.03 14.61 11.02
C VAL A 304 -11.86 15.13 9.85
N ARG A 305 -12.68 16.16 10.10
CA ARG A 305 -13.55 16.82 9.12
C ARG A 305 -13.02 18.15 8.65
N VAL A 306 -12.37 18.91 9.55
CA VAL A 306 -11.77 20.21 9.22
C VAL A 306 -10.38 20.28 9.81
N ALA A 307 -9.41 20.71 9.01
CA ALA A 307 -8.13 21.20 9.47
C ALA A 307 -8.07 22.71 9.24
N ARG A 308 -8.16 23.49 10.31
CA ARG A 308 -8.27 24.95 10.25
C ARG A 308 -7.00 25.60 10.79
N ARG A 309 -6.39 26.50 10.00
CA ARG A 309 -5.21 27.28 10.37
C ARG A 309 -5.61 28.65 10.89
N HIS A 310 -5.05 29.09 12.02
CA HIS A 310 -5.19 30.47 12.45
C HIS A 310 -4.14 31.34 11.75
N ALA A 311 -4.56 32.36 11.01
CA ALA A 311 -3.68 33.20 10.21
C ALA A 311 -2.64 33.96 11.05
N GLY A 312 -3.03 34.43 12.24
CA GLY A 312 -2.17 35.24 13.12
C GLY A 312 -1.07 34.45 13.83
N THR A 313 -1.37 33.22 14.26
CA THR A 313 -0.39 32.37 15.00
C THR A 313 0.24 31.29 14.12
N GLY A 314 -0.38 30.98 12.98
CA GLY A 314 0.02 29.90 12.10
C GLY A 314 -0.23 28.49 12.63
N LEU A 315 -0.87 28.36 13.78
CA LEU A 315 -1.19 27.09 14.43
C LEU A 315 -2.45 26.45 13.84
N TRP A 316 -2.56 25.14 13.98
CA TRP A 316 -3.63 24.32 13.41
C TRP A 316 -4.59 23.79 14.48
N TRP A 317 -5.87 23.78 14.17
CA TRP A 317 -6.94 23.13 14.94
C TRP A 317 -7.68 22.13 14.07
N LEU A 318 -8.19 21.09 14.70
CA LEU A 318 -8.86 19.98 14.03
C LEU A 318 -10.27 19.82 14.58
N GLU A 319 -11.25 19.79 13.69
CA GLU A 319 -12.61 19.38 14.03
C GLU A 319 -12.74 17.89 13.74
N VAL A 320 -13.04 17.12 14.78
CA VAL A 320 -13.05 15.65 14.73
C VAL A 320 -14.40 15.14 15.14
N GLU A 321 -15.02 14.36 14.26
CA GLU A 321 -16.28 13.69 14.49
C GLU A 321 -16.03 12.29 15.05
N SER A 322 -16.63 12.00 16.20
CA SER A 322 -16.60 10.66 16.81
C SER A 322 -17.72 9.78 16.26
N GLU A 323 -17.41 8.53 15.92
CA GLU A 323 -18.40 7.54 15.49
C GLU A 323 -19.45 7.28 16.59
N GLY A 324 -20.74 7.44 16.27
CA GLY A 324 -21.88 7.02 17.11
C GLY A 324 -22.57 8.12 17.92
N GLU A 325 -21.95 9.29 18.10
CA GLU A 325 -22.53 10.37 18.93
C GLU A 325 -22.86 11.65 18.16
N GLY A 326 -22.39 11.79 16.91
CA GLY A 326 -22.55 13.02 16.12
C GLY A 326 -21.88 14.25 16.76
N GLN A 327 -21.12 14.04 17.85
CA GLN A 327 -20.40 15.07 18.55
C GLN A 327 -19.10 15.38 17.81
N THR A 328 -18.91 16.66 17.52
CA THR A 328 -17.66 17.19 16.98
C THR A 328 -16.84 17.76 18.12
N ALA A 329 -15.61 17.30 18.27
CA ALA A 329 -14.65 17.80 19.23
C ALA A 329 -13.53 18.56 18.51
N VAL A 330 -13.09 19.66 19.11
CA VAL A 330 -11.98 20.48 18.60
C VAL A 330 -10.69 20.10 19.30
N TYR A 331 -9.65 19.84 18.53
CA TYR A 331 -8.32 19.50 19.02
C TYR A 331 -7.29 20.53 18.52
N GLY A 332 -6.31 20.85 19.37
CA GLY A 332 -5.22 21.78 19.05
C GLY A 332 -4.87 22.68 20.22
N PRO A 333 -4.02 23.70 20.00
CA PRO A 333 -3.29 23.95 18.76
C PRO A 333 -2.23 22.89 18.44
N TYR A 334 -1.98 22.68 17.14
CA TYR A 334 -0.88 21.90 16.59
C TYR A 334 0.09 22.79 15.81
N GLN A 335 1.39 22.57 15.94
CA GLN A 335 2.39 23.30 15.14
C GLN A 335 2.50 22.72 13.73
N ALA A 336 2.25 21.42 13.58
CA ALA A 336 2.16 20.80 12.27
C ALA A 336 1.17 19.63 12.23
N VAL A 337 0.66 19.39 11.04
CA VAL A 337 -0.36 18.40 10.70
C VAL A 337 0.10 17.59 9.49
N VAL A 338 0.11 16.25 9.61
CA VAL A 338 0.34 15.34 8.48
C VAL A 338 -0.97 14.66 8.10
N LEU A 339 -1.40 14.87 6.86
CA LEU A 339 -2.54 14.20 6.26
C LEU A 339 -2.06 12.91 5.58
N ALA A 340 -2.44 11.75 6.13
CA ALA A 340 -2.10 10.43 5.60
C ALA A 340 -3.32 9.74 4.93
N ALA A 341 -4.47 10.38 4.95
CA ALA A 341 -5.69 9.97 4.26
C ALA A 341 -5.67 10.44 2.80
N PRO A 342 -6.22 9.68 1.84
CA PRO A 342 -6.61 10.23 0.55
C PRO A 342 -7.51 11.46 0.74
N LEU A 343 -7.14 12.62 0.16
CA LEU A 343 -7.99 13.82 0.26
C LEU A 343 -9.33 13.60 -0.44
N VAL A 344 -9.30 12.92 -1.59
CA VAL A 344 -10.52 12.51 -2.31
C VAL A 344 -11.33 11.54 -1.49
N GLY A 345 -12.59 11.89 -1.23
CA GLY A 345 -13.52 11.07 -0.46
C GLY A 345 -13.32 11.12 1.05
N SER A 346 -12.30 11.83 1.57
CA SER A 346 -12.16 12.07 3.02
C SER A 346 -13.27 12.97 3.56
N GLY A 347 -13.74 13.92 2.73
CA GLY A 347 -14.58 15.02 3.18
C GLY A 347 -13.86 16.01 4.10
N LEU A 348 -12.52 15.98 4.13
CA LEU A 348 -11.70 16.91 4.91
C LEU A 348 -11.68 18.29 4.24
N ALA A 349 -12.13 19.32 4.96
CA ALA A 349 -11.93 20.71 4.60
C ALA A 349 -10.59 21.23 5.15
N ILE A 350 -9.90 22.05 4.37
CA ILE A 350 -8.71 22.79 4.81
C ILE A 350 -9.06 24.26 4.76
N GLU A 351 -9.02 24.92 5.90
CA GLU A 351 -9.51 26.28 6.09
C GLU A 351 -8.47 27.16 6.76
N GLU A 352 -8.62 28.47 6.59
CA GLU A 352 -7.85 29.48 7.31
C GLU A 352 -8.82 30.53 7.86
N TRP A 353 -8.53 31.06 9.05
CA TRP A 353 -9.34 32.11 9.69
C TRP A 353 -8.45 33.19 10.31
N ALA A 354 -8.97 34.42 10.38
CA ALA A 354 -8.35 35.54 11.06
C ALA A 354 -9.34 36.22 12.03
N GLU A 355 -8.87 36.81 13.13
CA GLU A 355 -9.72 37.53 14.11
C GLU A 355 -10.55 38.68 13.49
N ALA A 356 -10.16 39.19 12.31
CA ALA A 356 -10.93 40.19 11.58
C ALA A 356 -12.28 39.67 11.05
N ASP A 357 -12.42 38.36 10.87
CA ASP A 357 -13.66 37.73 10.37
C ASP A 357 -14.77 37.73 11.45
N GLU A 358 -14.42 37.70 12.74
CA GLU A 358 -15.39 37.85 13.84
C GLU A 358 -15.89 39.29 13.98
N ALA A 359 -15.02 40.29 13.77
CA ALA A 359 -15.38 41.70 13.83
C ALA A 359 -16.29 42.13 12.65
N ALA A 360 -16.08 41.56 11.46
CA ALA A 360 -16.93 41.79 10.30
C ALA A 360 -18.32 41.13 10.43
N ALA A 361 -18.39 39.92 10.99
CA ALA A 361 -19.66 39.24 11.30
C ALA A 361 -20.43 39.91 12.45
N ALA A 362 -19.72 40.49 13.43
CA ALA A 362 -20.32 41.30 14.50
C ALA A 362 -20.84 42.65 14.00
N PHE A 363 -20.26 43.22 12.93
CA PHE A 363 -20.70 44.49 12.34
C PHE A 363 -21.98 44.34 11.50
N ASP A 364 -22.27 43.14 10.97
CA ASP A 364 -23.45 42.87 10.14
C ASP A 364 -24.70 42.46 10.96
N SER A 365 -24.55 42.20 12.26
CA SER A 365 -25.68 41.95 13.18
C SER A 365 -26.13 43.20 13.96
N GLY A 366 -25.52 44.36 13.70
CA GLY A 366 -25.74 45.62 14.42
C GLY A 366 -26.42 46.71 13.58
N GLY A 367 -27.61 46.46 13.04
CA GLY A 367 -28.34 47.46 12.24
C GLY A 367 -29.86 47.33 12.29
N GLY A 368 -30.50 47.94 13.30
CA GLY A 368 -31.96 48.11 13.31
C GLY A 368 -32.56 48.48 14.66
N ALA A 369 -32.46 49.76 15.04
CA ALA A 369 -33.14 50.31 16.21
C ALA A 369 -34.66 50.48 16.00
N GLY A 370 -35.45 50.19 17.03
CA GLY A 370 -36.70 50.91 17.30
C GLY A 370 -37.90 50.05 17.73
N GLY A 371 -38.40 50.26 18.96
CA GLY A 371 -39.82 50.07 19.25
C GLY A 371 -40.21 49.35 20.55
N ALA A 372 -40.31 50.11 21.63
CA ALA A 372 -41.40 50.12 22.63
C ALA A 372 -42.04 48.81 23.17
N ALA A 373 -41.97 48.69 24.51
CA ALA A 373 -43.07 48.48 25.47
C ALA A 373 -43.90 47.17 25.47
N GLY A 374 -44.06 46.62 26.70
CA GLY A 374 -45.39 46.20 27.16
C GLY A 374 -45.59 44.72 27.52
N ALA A 375 -45.48 44.43 28.81
CA ALA A 375 -46.48 43.77 29.67
C ALA A 375 -47.03 42.34 29.38
N ALA A 376 -47.18 41.63 30.52
CA ALA A 376 -48.16 40.60 30.90
C ALA A 376 -48.00 39.20 30.25
N ALA A 377 -47.65 38.14 31.00
CA ALA A 377 -48.38 37.47 32.10
C ALA A 377 -49.65 36.74 31.64
N VAL A 378 -49.58 35.40 31.57
CA VAL A 378 -50.65 34.39 31.75
C VAL A 378 -49.90 33.07 32.04
N GLU A 379 -49.65 32.66 33.30
CA GLU A 379 -50.51 31.82 34.17
C GLU A 379 -51.29 30.74 33.39
N SER A 380 -51.40 29.47 33.75
CA SER A 380 -51.10 28.71 34.96
C SER A 380 -51.53 27.26 34.71
N SER A 381 -50.96 26.36 35.49
CA SER A 381 -51.55 25.08 35.95
C SER A 381 -51.81 24.00 34.88
N SER A 382 -51.58 22.72 35.11
CA SER A 382 -51.62 21.85 36.29
C SER A 382 -50.96 20.51 35.86
N GLY A 383 -50.46 19.61 36.71
CA GLY A 383 -50.45 19.46 38.15
C GLY A 383 -50.21 17.97 38.47
N GLY A 384 -49.29 17.71 39.40
CA GLY A 384 -49.16 16.50 40.27
C GLY A 384 -48.59 15.22 39.64
N GLY A 385 -47.74 14.43 40.31
CA GLY A 385 -47.14 14.57 41.65
C GLY A 385 -46.27 13.35 42.04
N HIS A 386 -45.54 13.52 43.15
CA HIS A 386 -44.80 12.56 44.02
C HIS A 386 -43.64 11.74 43.41
N GLU A 387 -42.37 11.85 43.83
CA GLU A 387 -41.64 11.76 45.13
C GLU A 387 -40.96 10.39 45.37
N HIS A 388 -39.62 10.38 45.29
CA HIS A 388 -38.64 9.60 46.09
C HIS A 388 -37.25 10.15 45.73
N VAL A 389 -36.59 11.00 46.54
CA VAL A 389 -35.83 10.77 47.80
C VAL A 389 -34.70 9.76 47.66
N GLY A 390 -33.47 10.27 47.84
CA GLY A 390 -32.21 9.54 48.00
C GLY A 390 -31.04 10.52 48.10
N ASP A 391 -30.58 10.76 49.33
CA ASP A 391 -29.65 11.78 49.85
C ASP A 391 -28.32 12.00 49.11
N VAL A 392 -27.84 13.23 48.91
CA VAL A 392 -27.05 14.13 49.80
C VAL A 392 -25.71 13.54 50.29
N ASN A 393 -24.59 14.05 49.76
CA ASN A 393 -23.65 14.88 50.55
C ASN A 393 -22.52 15.50 49.71
N LEU A 394 -22.40 16.81 49.88
CA LEU A 394 -21.27 17.67 49.55
C LEU A 394 -20.35 17.81 50.78
N VAL A 395 -19.21 18.46 50.55
CA VAL A 395 -18.46 19.37 51.46
C VAL A 395 -17.13 18.85 52.00
N SER A 396 -16.05 19.55 51.62
CA SER A 396 -15.19 20.37 52.52
C SER A 396 -14.04 20.94 51.69
N ALA A 397 -14.00 22.22 51.30
CA ALA A 397 -13.84 23.47 52.08
C ALA A 397 -12.41 23.72 52.59
N ALA A 398 -11.82 24.85 52.17
CA ALA A 398 -11.02 25.75 53.00
C ALA A 398 -10.93 27.14 52.35
N VAL A 399 -11.39 28.13 53.11
CA VAL A 399 -11.37 29.58 52.84
C VAL A 399 -10.16 30.19 53.56
N GLY A 400 -9.59 31.26 52.99
CA GLY A 400 -8.72 32.20 53.69
C GLY A 400 -8.86 33.58 53.06
N GLU A 401 -9.43 34.53 53.80
CA GLU A 401 -9.61 35.94 53.45
C GLU A 401 -8.32 36.76 53.68
N GLY A 402 -8.19 37.89 52.96
CA GLY A 402 -7.23 38.95 53.25
C GLY A 402 -7.33 40.07 52.21
N GLU A 403 -7.90 41.21 52.60
CA GLU A 403 -8.01 42.47 51.84
C GLU A 403 -6.64 43.17 51.65
N GLY A 404 -6.51 43.97 50.58
CA GLY A 404 -5.42 44.94 50.40
C GLY A 404 -5.34 45.55 49.00
N GLU A 405 -5.53 46.87 48.92
CA GLU A 405 -5.49 47.74 47.73
C GLU A 405 -4.10 47.79 47.02
N GLY A 406 -4.08 48.18 45.73
CA GLY A 406 -2.92 48.87 45.13
C GLY A 406 -2.45 48.41 43.74
N GLU A 407 -2.68 49.27 42.75
CA GLU A 407 -1.92 49.55 41.51
C GLU A 407 -1.10 48.45 40.77
N GLY A 408 -1.45 48.29 39.48
CA GLY A 408 -0.49 48.33 38.36
C GLY A 408 0.65 47.30 38.32
N ALA A 409 0.42 46.17 37.65
CA ALA A 409 1.51 45.37 37.09
C ALA A 409 1.07 44.63 35.82
N SER A 410 1.80 44.90 34.73
CA SER A 410 1.84 44.12 33.50
C SER A 410 2.06 42.64 33.80
N ALA A 411 1.07 41.79 33.52
CA ALA A 411 1.21 40.35 33.61
C ALA A 411 1.49 39.80 32.20
N HIS A 412 2.76 39.53 31.92
CA HIS A 412 3.18 38.66 30.83
C HIS A 412 2.47 37.29 30.98
N VAL A 413 1.46 37.02 30.14
CA VAL A 413 0.91 35.69 29.99
C VAL A 413 1.95 34.85 29.25
N ARG A 414 2.73 34.09 30.01
CA ARG A 414 3.56 32.99 29.51
C ARG A 414 2.61 31.91 28.99
N VAL A 415 2.29 31.95 27.71
CA VAL A 415 1.61 30.85 27.02
C VAL A 415 2.59 29.68 26.95
N MET A 416 2.41 28.68 27.82
CA MET A 416 3.10 27.41 27.68
C MET A 416 2.49 26.65 26.50
N THR A 417 3.05 26.84 25.31
CA THR A 417 2.74 26.08 24.10
C THR A 417 3.27 24.66 24.24
N ARG A 418 2.36 23.67 24.28
CA ARG A 418 2.72 22.24 24.17
C ARG A 418 2.84 21.86 22.68
N ARG A 419 3.83 21.03 22.37
CA ARG A 419 4.23 20.67 21.00
C ARG A 419 3.48 19.42 20.53
N ARG A 420 2.56 19.52 19.58
CA ARG A 420 1.79 18.36 19.07
C ARG A 420 1.81 18.24 17.55
N LEU A 421 1.88 16.99 17.05
CA LEU A 421 1.84 16.60 15.63
C LEU A 421 0.70 15.63 15.31
N LEU A 422 0.10 15.72 14.10
CA LEU A 422 -1.00 14.87 13.62
C LEU A 422 -0.57 13.83 12.56
N PHE A 423 -1.16 12.61 12.59
CA PHE A 423 -1.45 11.77 11.41
C PHE A 423 -2.96 11.51 11.29
N SER A 424 -3.58 11.74 10.12
CA SER A 424 -4.98 11.36 9.85
C SER A 424 -5.07 10.30 8.74
N ASP A 425 -5.82 9.20 8.93
CA ASP A 425 -6.15 8.20 7.91
C ASP A 425 -7.68 8.16 7.72
N SER A 426 -8.16 8.13 6.46
CA SER A 426 -9.59 8.03 6.17
C SER A 426 -9.84 7.46 4.79
N ALA A 427 -10.38 6.24 4.74
CA ALA A 427 -11.21 5.79 3.62
C ALA A 427 -12.15 4.67 4.09
N SER A 428 -13.38 5.03 4.48
CA SER A 428 -14.50 4.09 4.55
C SER A 428 -15.54 4.42 3.49
N SER A 429 -16.00 3.36 2.86
CA SER A 429 -17.05 3.29 1.88
C SER A 429 -18.42 3.27 2.57
N HIS A 430 -19.20 4.32 2.47
CA HIS A 430 -20.66 4.25 2.38
C HIS A 430 -21.19 5.48 1.63
N ASP A 431 -22.08 5.19 0.67
CA ASP A 431 -22.97 6.08 -0.10
C ASP A 431 -22.38 7.19 -0.98
N ALA A 432 -22.39 6.90 -2.29
CA ALA A 432 -22.72 7.89 -3.33
C ALA A 432 -23.20 7.13 -4.58
N ALA A 433 -24.51 6.84 -4.63
CA ALA A 433 -25.20 6.59 -5.89
C ALA A 433 -25.54 7.96 -6.48
N ALA A 434 -24.99 8.30 -7.65
CA ALA A 434 -25.44 9.43 -8.46
C ALA A 434 -25.19 9.16 -9.95
N GLU A 435 -26.27 8.73 -10.58
CA GLU A 435 -26.76 9.07 -11.92
C GLU A 435 -25.75 9.42 -13.03
N GLN A 436 -25.67 8.51 -14.01
CA GLN A 436 -25.22 8.80 -15.36
C GLN A 436 -26.38 9.46 -16.12
N SER A 437 -26.20 10.71 -16.55
CA SER A 437 -26.92 11.24 -17.71
C SER A 437 -25.93 11.34 -18.87
N ALA A 438 -26.28 10.61 -19.93
CA ALA A 438 -25.67 10.72 -21.23
C ALA A 438 -25.99 12.10 -21.81
N ASP A 439 -25.00 12.74 -22.45
CA ASP A 439 -25.34 13.55 -23.60
C ASP A 439 -24.29 13.41 -24.70
N SER A 440 -24.83 13.14 -25.88
CA SER A 440 -24.16 12.89 -27.14
C SER A 440 -24.19 14.17 -27.94
N SER A 441 -23.05 14.69 -28.38
CA SER A 441 -23.03 15.49 -29.60
C SER A 441 -21.73 15.33 -30.37
N THR A 442 -21.92 14.91 -31.60
CA THR A 442 -20.98 14.78 -32.70
C THR A 442 -20.53 16.15 -33.19
N GLY A 443 -19.22 16.32 -33.41
CA GLY A 443 -18.65 17.48 -34.08
C GLY A 443 -17.31 17.15 -34.72
N SER A 444 -17.33 16.78 -35.99
CA SER A 444 -16.17 16.59 -36.85
C SER A 444 -15.50 17.93 -37.19
N GLY A 445 -14.18 18.02 -37.09
CA GLY A 445 -13.40 19.16 -37.57
C GLY A 445 -11.94 18.80 -37.79
N THR A 446 -11.57 18.59 -39.06
CA THR A 446 -10.21 18.39 -39.56
C THR A 446 -9.38 19.67 -39.43
N GLY A 447 -8.13 19.57 -38.98
CA GLY A 447 -7.19 20.69 -38.99
C GLY A 447 -5.75 20.26 -38.69
N SER A 448 -4.97 20.06 -39.75
CA SER A 448 -3.51 19.94 -39.70
C SER A 448 -2.88 21.30 -39.35
N SER A 449 -1.98 21.35 -38.36
CA SER A 449 -0.84 22.27 -38.39
C SER A 449 0.26 21.85 -37.39
N THR A 450 1.48 21.71 -37.92
CA THR A 450 2.76 21.69 -37.22
C THR A 450 3.07 23.06 -36.62
N SER A 451 3.41 23.16 -35.32
CA SER A 451 4.39 24.14 -34.84
C SER A 451 4.98 23.79 -33.46
N THR A 452 6.30 23.68 -33.43
CA THR A 452 7.29 24.13 -32.42
C THR A 452 6.95 24.17 -30.92
N SER A 453 7.85 23.52 -30.18
CA SER A 453 8.01 23.57 -28.72
C SER A 453 8.05 24.98 -28.14
N ARG A 454 7.22 25.23 -27.13
CA ARG A 454 7.40 26.29 -26.14
C ARG A 454 7.00 25.72 -24.78
N ALA A 455 7.93 25.73 -23.83
CA ALA A 455 7.68 25.32 -22.46
C ALA A 455 6.55 26.19 -21.85
N PRO A 456 5.55 25.62 -21.16
CA PRO A 456 4.54 26.42 -20.49
C PRO A 456 5.12 26.90 -19.15
N SER A 457 5.50 28.16 -19.12
CA SER A 457 5.58 28.95 -17.89
C SER A 457 4.16 29.34 -17.48
N GLY A 458 3.62 28.71 -16.43
CA GLY A 458 2.35 29.12 -15.81
C GLY A 458 1.43 27.96 -15.38
N ASP A 459 1.91 27.04 -14.53
CA ASP A 459 1.07 26.03 -13.86
C ASP A 459 1.15 26.28 -12.34
N GLY A 460 0.23 27.07 -11.78
CA GLY A 460 0.31 27.49 -10.38
C GLY A 460 -0.78 26.95 -9.45
N VAL A 461 -2.05 27.00 -9.87
CA VAL A 461 -3.18 26.83 -8.93
C VAL A 461 -4.19 25.79 -9.43
N ASP A 462 -4.61 25.87 -10.70
CA ASP A 462 -5.64 24.97 -11.25
C ASP A 462 -5.17 23.50 -11.35
N GLY A 463 -3.89 23.29 -11.69
CA GLY A 463 -3.30 21.94 -11.77
C GLY A 463 -3.15 21.26 -10.41
N THR A 464 -2.91 22.04 -9.36
CA THR A 464 -2.72 21.53 -7.99
C THR A 464 -4.04 21.10 -7.38
N ALA A 465 -5.09 21.93 -7.50
CA ALA A 465 -6.42 21.58 -7.03
C ALA A 465 -6.95 20.30 -7.71
N ALA A 466 -6.79 20.20 -9.04
CA ALA A 466 -7.17 18.99 -9.79
C ALA A 466 -6.36 17.75 -9.35
N ALA A 467 -5.07 17.90 -9.05
CA ALA A 467 -4.24 16.79 -8.58
C ALA A 467 -4.62 16.32 -7.16
N LEU A 468 -5.08 17.22 -6.29
CA LEU A 468 -5.61 16.90 -4.96
C LEU A 468 -6.97 16.18 -5.05
N GLN A 469 -7.77 16.47 -6.09
CA GLN A 469 -9.07 15.87 -6.35
C GLN A 469 -9.02 14.61 -7.23
N ARG A 470 -7.85 13.97 -7.35
CA ARG A 470 -7.64 12.82 -8.22
C ARG A 470 -8.49 11.59 -7.79
N PRO A 471 -9.35 11.04 -8.67
CA PRO A 471 -10.12 9.85 -8.36
C PRO A 471 -9.23 8.64 -8.02
N TYR A 472 -9.71 7.77 -7.14
CA TYR A 472 -9.03 6.52 -6.82
C TYR A 472 -9.61 5.33 -7.61
N GLN A 473 -8.74 4.39 -7.94
CA GLN A 473 -9.09 3.07 -8.42
C GLN A 473 -9.68 2.27 -7.26
N VAL A 474 -10.92 1.81 -7.45
CA VAL A 474 -11.56 0.89 -6.54
C VAL A 474 -11.05 -0.52 -6.83
N THR A 475 -10.59 -1.21 -5.79
CA THR A 475 -10.22 -2.62 -5.85
C THR A 475 -10.93 -3.34 -4.73
N ILE A 476 -11.58 -4.46 -5.04
CA ILE A 476 -12.23 -5.32 -4.06
C ILE A 476 -11.39 -6.56 -3.90
N THR A 477 -10.97 -6.83 -2.67
CA THR A 477 -10.37 -8.11 -2.30
C THR A 477 -11.47 -9.02 -1.79
N THR A 478 -11.65 -10.17 -2.42
CA THR A 478 -12.61 -11.19 -1.98
C THR A 478 -11.88 -12.48 -1.66
N PHE A 479 -12.12 -13.03 -0.47
CA PHE A 479 -11.71 -14.38 -0.13
C PHE A 479 -12.88 -15.34 -0.26
N VAL A 480 -12.67 -16.46 -0.94
CA VAL A 480 -13.70 -17.46 -1.23
C VAL A 480 -13.21 -18.84 -0.80
N ALA A 481 -13.96 -19.54 0.04
CA ALA A 481 -13.78 -20.97 0.27
C ALA A 481 -14.55 -21.74 -0.80
N ALA A 482 -13.88 -22.60 -1.56
CA ALA A 482 -14.50 -23.35 -2.66
C ALA A 482 -13.72 -24.63 -3.01
N GLY A 483 -14.24 -25.42 -3.95
CA GLY A 483 -13.52 -26.54 -4.57
C GLY A 483 -12.40 -26.07 -5.51
N ARG A 484 -12.04 -26.88 -6.52
CA ARG A 484 -11.01 -26.49 -7.50
C ARG A 484 -11.54 -25.42 -8.46
N LEU A 485 -10.63 -24.72 -9.13
CA LEU A 485 -10.98 -23.90 -10.30
C LEU A 485 -11.50 -24.80 -11.43
N ARG A 486 -12.55 -24.36 -12.13
CA ARG A 486 -13.10 -25.08 -13.29
C ARG A 486 -12.26 -24.79 -14.53
N ALA A 487 -11.64 -25.81 -15.13
CA ALA A 487 -10.86 -25.66 -16.36
C ALA A 487 -11.69 -25.05 -17.52
N ALA A 488 -12.97 -25.43 -17.60
CA ALA A 488 -13.90 -24.95 -18.60
C ALA A 488 -14.10 -23.43 -18.56
N PHE A 489 -14.01 -22.79 -17.39
CA PHE A 489 -14.09 -21.33 -17.28
C PHE A 489 -12.97 -20.63 -18.08
N PHE A 490 -11.79 -21.26 -18.12
CA PHE A 490 -10.62 -20.74 -18.82
C PHE A 490 -10.51 -21.26 -20.26
N ASN A 491 -11.58 -21.86 -20.81
CA ASN A 491 -11.62 -22.58 -22.09
C ASN A 491 -10.53 -23.65 -22.21
N ALA A 492 -10.20 -24.32 -21.10
CA ALA A 492 -9.22 -25.39 -21.06
C ALA A 492 -9.91 -26.74 -20.75
N SER A 493 -9.42 -27.82 -21.35
CA SER A 493 -9.86 -29.18 -21.00
C SER A 493 -9.32 -29.64 -19.65
N ALA A 494 -8.16 -29.13 -19.25
CA ALA A 494 -7.56 -29.34 -17.94
C ALA A 494 -6.73 -28.12 -17.53
N LEU A 495 -6.63 -27.88 -16.22
CA LEU A 495 -5.74 -26.83 -15.70
C LEU A 495 -4.28 -27.30 -15.70
N PRO A 496 -3.31 -26.40 -15.91
CA PRO A 496 -1.89 -26.73 -15.82
C PRO A 496 -1.51 -27.34 -14.46
N PRO A 497 -0.56 -28.30 -14.42
CA PRO A 497 -0.08 -28.86 -13.17
C PRO A 497 0.45 -27.79 -12.21
N GLY A 498 0.09 -27.93 -10.93
CA GLY A 498 0.55 -27.03 -9.88
C GLY A 498 0.01 -25.61 -9.94
N LEU A 499 -1.01 -25.32 -10.77
CA LEU A 499 -1.62 -23.99 -10.85
C LEU A 499 -2.09 -23.52 -9.47
N SER A 500 -1.53 -22.39 -9.00
CA SER A 500 -1.95 -21.73 -7.77
C SER A 500 -2.46 -20.31 -8.01
N ALA A 501 -2.17 -19.70 -9.15
CA ALA A 501 -2.65 -18.36 -9.44
C ALA A 501 -2.89 -18.15 -10.93
N VAL A 502 -3.89 -17.35 -11.27
CA VAL A 502 -4.19 -16.88 -12.63
C VAL A 502 -4.23 -15.37 -12.61
N LEU A 503 -3.43 -14.72 -13.47
CA LEU A 503 -3.51 -13.29 -13.75
C LEU A 503 -4.24 -13.06 -15.07
N VAL A 504 -5.03 -12.00 -15.11
CA VAL A 504 -5.88 -11.66 -16.24
C VAL A 504 -5.23 -10.51 -17.03
N THR A 505 -5.07 -10.66 -18.34
CA THR A 505 -4.51 -9.62 -19.22
C THR A 505 -5.53 -8.51 -19.54
N ASP A 506 -5.11 -7.42 -20.20
CA ASP A 506 -5.98 -6.29 -20.57
C ASP A 506 -7.07 -6.63 -21.61
N SER A 507 -6.97 -7.76 -22.33
CA SER A 507 -7.95 -8.16 -23.36
C SER A 507 -9.20 -8.85 -22.79
N ALA A 508 -9.11 -9.42 -21.59
CA ALA A 508 -10.20 -10.20 -21.01
C ALA A 508 -11.29 -9.30 -20.42
N GLN A 509 -12.54 -9.57 -20.79
CA GLN A 509 -13.71 -8.86 -20.29
C GLN A 509 -14.34 -9.62 -19.13
N VAL A 510 -13.68 -9.56 -17.96
CA VAL A 510 -14.14 -10.16 -16.70
C VAL A 510 -13.98 -9.16 -15.55
N PRO A 511 -14.79 -9.27 -14.48
CA PRO A 511 -14.76 -8.31 -13.39
C PRO A 511 -13.56 -8.47 -12.44
N PHE A 512 -12.83 -9.59 -12.52
CA PHE A 512 -11.65 -9.86 -11.70
C PHE A 512 -10.33 -9.71 -12.49
N THR A 513 -9.25 -9.40 -11.79
CA THR A 513 -7.91 -9.20 -12.36
C THR A 513 -6.93 -10.31 -12.01
N ALA A 514 -7.17 -11.01 -10.91
CA ALA A 514 -6.39 -12.17 -10.51
C ALA A 514 -7.20 -13.07 -9.57
N VAL A 515 -6.84 -14.35 -9.55
CA VAL A 515 -7.28 -15.34 -8.56
C VAL A 515 -6.07 -16.14 -8.09
N ALA A 516 -5.88 -16.27 -6.79
CA ALA A 516 -4.78 -17.00 -6.18
C ALA A 516 -5.31 -17.97 -5.10
N ALA A 517 -4.97 -19.23 -5.22
CA ALA A 517 -5.35 -20.32 -4.32
C ALA A 517 -4.33 -20.49 -3.20
N ARG A 518 -4.83 -20.74 -2.00
CA ARG A 518 -4.06 -21.19 -0.85
C ARG A 518 -4.82 -22.33 -0.18
N ARG A 519 -4.10 -23.37 0.23
CA ARG A 519 -4.66 -24.43 1.06
C ARG A 519 -4.39 -24.09 2.51
N LEU A 520 -5.44 -24.10 3.34
CA LEU A 520 -5.33 -23.88 4.78
C LEU A 520 -5.50 -25.22 5.50
N GLU A 521 -4.62 -25.49 6.44
CA GLU A 521 -4.68 -26.70 7.27
C GLU A 521 -5.84 -26.60 8.28
N GLY A 522 -6.42 -27.75 8.64
CA GLY A 522 -7.43 -27.80 9.70
C GLY A 522 -6.79 -27.60 11.08
N PRO A 523 -7.56 -27.15 12.09
CA PRO A 523 -7.04 -26.84 13.43
C PRO A 523 -6.40 -28.03 14.16
N ASP A 524 -6.71 -29.27 13.77
CA ASP A 524 -6.36 -30.46 14.56
C ASP A 524 -5.26 -31.36 13.94
N GLY A 525 -4.55 -30.94 12.88
CA GLY A 525 -3.48 -31.75 12.27
C GLY A 525 -3.87 -33.21 11.96
N GLY A 526 -5.17 -33.51 11.88
CA GLY A 526 -5.71 -34.85 11.95
C GLY A 526 -5.56 -35.59 10.63
N GLU A 527 -5.46 -36.90 10.73
CA GLU A 527 -5.14 -37.86 9.65
C GLU A 527 -6.17 -37.94 8.49
N GLU A 528 -7.06 -36.95 8.32
CA GLU A 528 -7.96 -36.80 7.17
C GLU A 528 -7.59 -35.59 6.28
N GLY A 529 -6.31 -35.50 5.91
CA GLY A 529 -5.83 -35.40 4.52
C GLY A 529 -6.21 -34.26 3.55
N GLU A 530 -7.25 -33.44 3.74
CA GLU A 530 -7.58 -32.38 2.76
C GLU A 530 -7.92 -31.04 3.42
N GLY A 531 -6.90 -30.20 3.62
CA GLY A 531 -7.08 -28.80 4.02
C GLY A 531 -8.03 -28.03 3.07
N GLU A 532 -8.71 -27.00 3.57
CA GLU A 532 -9.69 -26.23 2.79
C GLU A 532 -8.99 -25.33 1.76
N LEU A 533 -9.51 -25.30 0.53
CA LEU A 533 -9.03 -24.38 -0.50
C LEU A 533 -9.71 -23.02 -0.34
N VAL A 534 -8.88 -22.00 -0.16
CA VAL A 534 -9.29 -20.60 -0.07
C VAL A 534 -8.64 -19.82 -1.19
N TYR A 535 -9.44 -19.03 -1.89
CA TYR A 535 -9.01 -18.22 -3.03
C TYR A 535 -9.07 -16.74 -2.66
N LYS A 536 -7.99 -16.01 -2.94
CA LYS A 536 -7.97 -14.54 -2.95
C LYS A 536 -8.21 -14.05 -4.37
N LEU A 537 -9.21 -13.20 -4.55
CA LEU A 537 -9.51 -12.55 -5.82
C LEU A 537 -9.38 -11.04 -5.68
N PHE A 538 -8.92 -10.40 -6.75
CA PHE A 538 -8.99 -8.95 -6.92
C PHE A 538 -9.97 -8.62 -8.03
N SER A 539 -10.86 -7.66 -7.80
CA SER A 539 -11.85 -7.20 -8.79
C SER A 539 -12.08 -5.70 -8.73
N SER A 540 -12.65 -5.13 -9.80
CA SER A 540 -13.09 -3.72 -9.82
C SER A 540 -14.49 -3.54 -9.24
N GLU A 541 -15.29 -4.61 -9.19
CA GLU A 541 -16.67 -4.64 -8.74
C GLU A 541 -16.98 -5.91 -7.93
N PRO A 542 -18.07 -5.94 -7.14
CA PRO A 542 -18.44 -7.14 -6.36
C PRO A 542 -18.67 -8.34 -7.27
N LEU A 543 -18.15 -9.51 -6.87
CA LEU A 543 -18.29 -10.73 -7.66
C LEU A 543 -19.67 -11.36 -7.45
N ALA A 544 -20.40 -11.53 -8.54
CA ALA A 544 -21.72 -12.17 -8.53
C ALA A 544 -21.63 -13.65 -8.13
N PRO A 545 -22.59 -14.19 -7.34
CA PRO A 545 -22.62 -15.61 -6.97
C PRO A 545 -22.58 -16.55 -8.19
N GLU A 546 -23.21 -16.16 -9.29
CA GLU A 546 -23.26 -16.93 -10.54
C GLU A 546 -21.86 -17.08 -11.14
N LEU A 547 -21.06 -16.00 -11.10
CA LEU A 547 -19.68 -16.03 -11.54
C LEU A 547 -18.84 -16.98 -10.66
N LEU A 548 -19.04 -16.95 -9.35
CA LEU A 548 -18.34 -17.86 -8.44
C LEU A 548 -18.70 -19.32 -8.73
N GLY A 549 -19.98 -19.62 -9.03
CA GLY A 549 -20.41 -20.97 -9.42
C GLY A 549 -19.85 -21.43 -10.78
N GLN A 550 -19.60 -20.50 -11.70
CA GLN A 550 -18.93 -20.77 -12.98
C GLN A 550 -17.42 -20.94 -12.84
N LEU A 551 -16.80 -20.23 -11.90
CA LEU A 551 -15.35 -20.22 -11.70
C LEU A 551 -14.87 -21.41 -10.85
N PHE A 552 -15.65 -21.83 -9.86
CA PHE A 552 -15.26 -22.83 -8.88
C PHE A 552 -16.17 -24.07 -8.88
N GLU A 553 -15.56 -25.21 -8.57
CA GLU A 553 -16.25 -26.43 -8.18
C GLU A 553 -16.79 -26.30 -6.74
N GLU A 554 -17.73 -27.17 -6.38
CA GLU A 554 -18.15 -27.32 -4.97
C GLU A 554 -17.00 -27.93 -4.15
N ALA A 555 -16.87 -27.53 -2.88
CA ALA A 555 -15.85 -28.05 -1.96
C ALA A 555 -16.19 -29.47 -1.42
N GLY A 556 -17.20 -30.11 -1.99
CA GLY A 556 -17.82 -31.35 -1.55
C GLY A 556 -19.34 -31.29 -1.77
N PRO A 557 -20.06 -32.42 -1.67
CA PRO A 557 -21.50 -32.45 -1.95
C PRO A 557 -22.27 -31.41 -1.12
N GLY A 558 -22.96 -30.48 -1.80
CA GLY A 558 -23.79 -29.46 -1.14
C GLY A 558 -23.00 -28.33 -0.48
N ARG A 559 -21.70 -28.18 -0.82
CA ARG A 559 -20.84 -27.09 -0.32
C ARG A 559 -20.47 -26.15 -1.46
N PRO A 560 -21.38 -25.22 -1.86
CA PRO A 560 -21.09 -24.27 -2.92
C PRO A 560 -19.98 -23.27 -2.50
N PRO A 561 -19.39 -22.55 -3.48
CA PRO A 561 -18.44 -21.49 -3.20
C PRO A 561 -19.01 -20.46 -2.23
N ARG A 562 -18.27 -20.14 -1.17
CA ARG A 562 -18.69 -19.22 -0.11
C ARG A 562 -17.70 -18.07 0.03
N VAL A 563 -18.20 -16.85 -0.09
CA VAL A 563 -17.43 -15.64 0.24
C VAL A 563 -17.20 -15.60 1.75
N LEU A 564 -15.94 -15.59 2.17
CA LEU A 564 -15.52 -15.47 3.56
C LEU A 564 -15.44 -14.02 4.00
N VAL A 565 -14.95 -13.16 3.12
CA VAL A 565 -14.85 -11.71 3.32
C VAL A 565 -14.72 -11.03 1.97
N SER A 566 -15.30 -9.83 1.86
CA SER A 566 -15.16 -8.95 0.71
C SER A 566 -14.90 -7.54 1.21
N LYS A 567 -13.74 -6.98 0.88
CA LYS A 567 -13.32 -5.66 1.33
C LYS A 567 -13.06 -4.76 0.13
N ARG A 568 -13.75 -3.62 0.10
CA ARG A 568 -13.57 -2.57 -0.90
C ARG A 568 -12.45 -1.62 -0.46
N TRP A 569 -11.56 -1.30 -1.39
CA TRP A 569 -10.42 -0.42 -1.22
C TRP A 569 -10.49 0.75 -2.20
N TYR A 570 -10.18 1.95 -1.72
CA TYR A 570 -9.60 3.00 -2.56
C TYR A 570 -8.11 2.74 -2.65
N ALA A 571 -7.75 1.77 -3.49
CA ALA A 571 -6.45 1.13 -3.40
C ALA A 571 -5.34 2.05 -3.89
N TYR A 572 -5.54 2.76 -5.00
CA TYR A 572 -4.52 3.58 -5.66
C TYR A 572 -5.18 4.78 -6.33
N PRO A 573 -4.50 5.91 -6.55
CA PRO A 573 -4.98 6.94 -7.48
C PRO A 573 -5.17 6.33 -8.88
N ARG A 574 -6.13 6.86 -9.63
CA ARG A 574 -6.21 6.60 -11.08
C ARG A 574 -5.07 7.36 -11.75
N PHE A 575 -4.23 6.62 -12.48
CA PHE A 575 -3.12 7.20 -13.22
C PHE A 575 -3.63 7.89 -14.47
N ALA A 576 -2.97 8.97 -14.85
CA ALA A 576 -3.35 9.80 -16.00
C ALA A 576 -2.11 10.52 -16.56
N PRO A 577 -1.14 9.77 -17.14
CA PRO A 577 0.05 10.38 -17.73
C PRO A 577 -0.31 11.31 -18.90
N PRO A 578 0.36 12.46 -19.07
CA PRO A 578 1.48 12.97 -18.27
C PRO A 578 1.09 13.36 -16.85
N GLU A 579 1.83 12.83 -15.86
CA GLU A 579 1.45 12.93 -14.46
C GLU A 579 1.68 14.32 -13.87
N ARG A 580 0.68 14.80 -13.13
CA ARG A 580 0.73 15.99 -12.27
C ARG A 580 0.59 15.58 -10.81
N PHE A 581 1.44 16.13 -9.95
CA PHE A 581 1.51 15.74 -8.54
C PHE A 581 0.99 16.85 -7.62
N PRO A 582 0.18 16.51 -6.61
CA PRO A 582 -0.04 17.44 -5.50
C PRO A 582 1.28 17.64 -4.74
N PRO A 583 1.48 18.79 -4.07
CA PRO A 583 2.67 19.00 -3.26
C PRO A 583 2.63 18.14 -1.99
N PHE A 584 3.82 17.81 -1.47
CA PHE A 584 3.95 17.29 -0.10
C PHE A 584 3.62 18.38 0.92
N LEU A 585 4.03 19.63 0.69
CA LEU A 585 3.74 20.75 1.59
C LEU A 585 2.55 21.54 1.03
N LEU A 586 1.38 21.44 1.68
CA LEU A 586 0.15 22.12 1.27
C LEU A 586 0.11 23.58 1.77
N ALA A 587 0.56 23.78 3.00
CA ALA A 587 0.65 25.09 3.67
C ALA A 587 1.72 25.00 4.77
N PRO A 588 2.17 26.12 5.38
CA PRO A 588 3.09 26.09 6.51
C PRO A 588 2.55 25.18 7.64
N GLY A 589 3.35 24.16 7.99
CA GLY A 589 2.96 23.16 8.98
C GLY A 589 1.96 22.10 8.49
N LEU A 590 1.45 22.16 7.25
CA LEU A 590 0.50 21.17 6.71
C LEU A 590 1.14 20.34 5.60
N VAL A 591 1.32 19.04 5.88
CA VAL A 591 1.99 18.09 4.98
C VAL A 591 1.01 17.02 4.50
N TYR A 592 1.01 16.74 3.20
CA TYR A 592 0.26 15.65 2.58
C TYR A 592 1.16 14.44 2.29
N GLY A 593 1.02 13.40 3.10
CA GLY A 593 1.83 12.18 3.04
C GLY A 593 1.58 11.30 1.81
N ASN A 594 0.38 11.36 1.21
CA ASN A 594 0.05 10.50 0.05
C ASN A 594 0.40 11.15 -1.29
N ALA A 595 1.08 12.30 -1.31
CA ALA A 595 1.38 13.03 -2.54
C ALA A 595 2.19 12.21 -3.56
N LEU A 596 3.03 11.27 -3.11
CA LEU A 596 3.89 10.44 -3.96
C LEU A 596 3.13 9.32 -4.69
N GLU A 597 1.90 8.99 -4.28
CA GLU A 597 1.15 7.85 -4.84
C GLU A 597 0.85 7.98 -6.34
N GLY A 598 0.72 9.20 -6.85
CA GLY A 598 0.54 9.44 -8.28
C GLY A 598 1.74 9.00 -9.13
N ALA A 599 2.92 8.80 -8.52
CA ALA A 599 4.12 8.39 -9.23
C ALA A 599 4.18 6.87 -9.37
N ALA A 600 3.92 6.18 -8.26
CA ALA A 600 3.65 4.76 -8.14
C ALA A 600 3.05 4.54 -6.74
N SER A 601 2.24 3.50 -6.56
CA SER A 601 1.65 3.18 -5.25
C SER A 601 2.09 1.80 -4.79
N ALA A 602 3.01 1.80 -3.82
CA ALA A 602 3.46 0.62 -3.11
C ALA A 602 3.77 1.00 -1.66
N MET A 603 3.89 0.02 -0.76
CA MET A 603 4.26 0.28 0.64
C MET A 603 5.61 1.02 0.75
N GLU A 604 6.51 0.77 -0.21
CA GLU A 604 7.76 1.52 -0.36
C GLU A 604 7.53 3.02 -0.54
N MET A 605 6.62 3.38 -1.45
CA MET A 605 6.33 4.76 -1.79
C MET A 605 5.71 5.46 -0.58
N ALA A 606 4.83 4.77 0.16
CA ALA A 606 4.28 5.28 1.41
C ALA A 606 5.36 5.49 2.49
N ALA A 607 6.31 4.55 2.64
CA ALA A 607 7.39 4.68 3.62
C ALA A 607 8.35 5.84 3.28
N VAL A 608 8.73 5.98 2.00
CA VAL A 608 9.56 7.09 1.51
C VAL A 608 8.85 8.44 1.67
N ALA A 609 7.55 8.48 1.35
CA ALA A 609 6.75 9.68 1.53
C ALA A 609 6.59 10.05 3.01
N ALA A 610 6.39 9.06 3.91
CA ALA A 610 6.35 9.29 5.34
C ALA A 610 7.68 9.84 5.88
N ALA A 611 8.82 9.32 5.42
CA ALA A 611 10.13 9.86 5.76
C ALA A 611 10.29 11.31 5.28
N ASN A 612 9.82 11.63 4.07
CA ASN A 612 9.83 13.00 3.55
C ASN A 612 8.94 13.92 4.42
N SER A 613 7.74 13.48 4.76
CA SER A 613 6.83 14.23 5.62
C SER A 613 7.45 14.54 6.98
N ALA A 614 8.12 13.55 7.57
CA ALA A 614 8.76 13.71 8.86
C ALA A 614 9.90 14.74 8.80
N LEU A 615 10.72 14.73 7.73
CA LEU A 615 11.77 15.72 7.51
C LEU A 615 11.21 17.14 7.29
N LEU A 616 10.10 17.29 6.53
CA LEU A 616 9.43 18.58 6.34
C LEU A 616 8.89 19.13 7.67
N VAL A 617 8.28 18.27 8.48
CA VAL A 617 7.79 18.64 9.81
C VAL A 617 8.97 19.06 10.71
N ALA A 618 10.05 18.31 10.72
CA ALA A 618 11.23 18.66 11.52
C ALA A 618 11.80 20.04 11.13
N ALA A 619 11.98 20.29 9.83
CA ALA A 619 12.46 21.58 9.33
C ALA A 619 11.52 22.73 9.72
N HIS A 620 10.20 22.49 9.68
CA HIS A 620 9.21 23.47 10.13
C HIS A 620 9.34 23.77 11.63
N LEU A 621 9.45 22.75 12.47
CA LEU A 621 9.58 22.91 13.92
C LEU A 621 10.88 23.64 14.31
N GLN A 622 12.00 23.29 13.67
CA GLN A 622 13.28 23.99 13.88
C GLN A 622 13.17 25.49 13.53
N ALA A 623 12.49 25.81 12.43
CA ALA A 623 12.29 27.20 12.03
C ALA A 623 11.46 27.99 13.06
N LEU A 624 10.47 27.35 13.70
CA LEU A 624 9.69 27.96 14.78
C LEU A 624 10.53 28.15 16.06
N GLU A 625 11.42 27.21 16.39
CA GLU A 625 12.34 27.35 17.54
C GLU A 625 13.30 28.52 17.35
N GLN A 626 13.88 28.66 16.16
CA GLN A 626 14.79 29.77 15.82
C GLN A 626 14.11 31.14 15.81
N GLN A 627 12.80 31.21 15.60
CA GLN A 627 12.03 32.45 15.69
C GLN A 627 11.69 32.86 17.13
N GLN A 628 11.77 31.92 18.07
CA GLN A 628 11.47 32.15 19.50
C GLN A 628 12.72 32.50 20.32
N GLN A 629 13.91 32.21 19.79
CA GLN A 629 15.22 32.61 20.31
C GLN A 629 15.59 34.00 19.80
#